data_AF-A0A1H4NHS3-F1
#
_entry.id   AF-A0A1H4NHS3-F1
#
_cell.length_a   1.000
_cell.length_b   1.000
_cell.length_c   1.000
_cell.angle_alpha   90.00
_cell.angle_beta   90.00
_cell.angle_gamma   90.00
#
_symmetry.space_group_name_H-M   'P 1'
#
loop_
_entity.id
_entity.type
_entity.pdbx_description
1 polymer ?
#
loop_
_entity_poly.entity_id
_entity_poly.type
_entity_poly.pdbx_seq_one_letter_code
_entity_poly.pdbx_strand_id
1 'polypeptide(L)' 'MAISKTLQLEERVRAIRAEIDAFIDARAEAEAKECPGVPLGVIRNSIARAGCQCSTYLELKAKDELERQA' A
#
# COMPACT_ATOMS: atom_id res chain seq x y z
N MET A 1 6.18 35.73 17.02
CA MET A 1 5.07 34.80 16.71
C MET A 1 5.52 33.90 15.58
N ALA A 2 5.66 32.61 15.83
CA ALA A 2 5.99 31.65 14.77
C ALA A 2 4.72 31.41 13.93
N ILE A 3 4.69 31.93 12.72
CA ILE A 3 3.66 31.60 11.74
C ILE A 3 3.97 30.17 11.29
N SER A 4 3.32 29.19 11.93
CA SER A 4 3.29 27.83 11.41
C SER A 4 2.58 27.88 10.06
N LYS A 5 3.34 28.00 8.97
CA LYS A 5 2.80 27.87 7.61
C LYS A 5 2.23 26.47 7.48
N THR A 6 0.93 26.32 7.72
CA THR A 6 0.22 25.10 7.40
C THR A 6 0.33 24.93 5.88
N LEU A 7 1.06 23.90 5.45
CA LEU A 7 1.17 23.54 4.04
C LEU A 7 -0.23 23.42 3.43
N GLN A 8 -0.37 23.80 2.16
CA GLN A 8 -1.64 23.63 1.46
C GLN A 8 -2.01 22.14 1.45
N LEU A 9 -3.31 21.83 1.44
CA LEU A 9 -3.79 20.45 1.52
C LEU A 9 -3.10 19.53 0.49
N GLU A 10 -2.90 20.02 -0.73
CA GLU A 10 -2.21 19.28 -1.79
C GLU A 10 -0.75 18.99 -1.47
N GLU A 11 -0.03 19.94 -0.90
CA GLU A 11 1.36 19.78 -0.50
C GLU A 11 1.49 18.75 0.62
N ARG A 12 0.54 18.76 1.57
CA ARG A 12 0.45 17.76 2.64
C ARG A 12 0.18 16.37 2.08
N VAL A 13 -0.74 16.26 1.12
CA VAL A 13 -1.02 14.98 0.43
C VAL A 13 0.20 14.49 -0.34
N ARG A 14 0.93 15.37 -1.03
CA ARG A 14 2.17 15.03 -1.75
C ARG A 14 3.26 14.57 -0.79
N ALA A 15 3.46 15.27 0.33
CA ALA A 15 4.44 14.90 1.35
C ALA A 15 4.13 13.51 1.94
N ILE A 16 2.88 13.28 2.36
CA ILE A 16 2.46 12.00 2.92
C ILE A 16 2.64 10.85 1.91
N ARG A 17 2.33 11.07 0.63
CA ARG A 17 2.54 10.05 -0.41
C ARG A 17 4.02 9.72 -0.58
N ALA A 18 4.89 10.73 -0.62
CA ALA A 18 6.33 10.53 -0.71
C ALA A 18 6.89 9.78 0.51
N GLU A 19 6.39 10.08 1.71
CA GLU A 19 6.73 9.35 2.94
C GLU A 19 6.30 7.87 2.88
N ILE A 20 5.08 7.61 2.40
CA ILE A 20 4.57 6.24 2.20
C ILE A 20 5.42 5.47 1.19
N ASP A 21 5.75 6.09 0.05
CA ASP A 21 6.57 5.46 -0.98
C ASP A 21 7.97 5.13 -0.46
N ALA A 22 8.62 6.08 0.23
CA ALA A 22 9.93 5.87 0.83
C ALA A 22 9.93 4.74 1.86
N PHE A 23 8.87 4.64 2.68
CA PHE A 23 8.69 3.55 3.63
C PHE A 23 8.56 2.20 2.91
N ILE A 24 7.71 2.11 1.89
CA ILE A 24 7.49 0.89 1.11
C ILE A 24 8.78 0.45 0.42
N ASP A 25 9.56 1.39 -0.13
CA ASP A 25 10.82 1.09 -0.80
C ASP A 25 11.88 0.57 0.16
N ALA A 26 12.06 1.21 1.31
CA ALA A 26 12.99 0.74 2.34
C ALA A 26 12.63 -0.68 2.83
N ARG A 27 11.33 -0.99 2.94
CA ARG A 27 10.83 -2.32 3.30
C ARG A 27 11.10 -3.35 2.21
N ALA A 28 10.84 -3.00 0.95
CA ALA A 28 11.08 -3.89 -0.18
C ALA A 28 12.57 -4.25 -0.33
N GLU A 29 13.46 -3.27 -0.14
CA GLU A 29 14.91 -3.48 -0.18
C GLU A 29 15.43 -4.39 0.94
N ALA A 30 14.83 -4.28 2.13
CA ALA A 30 15.15 -5.17 3.25
C ALA A 30 14.73 -6.62 2.94
N GLU A 31 13.50 -6.82 2.47
CA GLU A 31 12.95 -8.15 2.14
C GLU A 31 13.64 -8.79 0.93
N ALA A 32 14.13 -7.99 -0.02
CA ALA A 32 14.89 -8.48 -1.17
C ALA A 32 16.18 -9.22 -0.79
N LYS A 33 16.79 -8.90 0.36
CA LYS A 33 17.97 -9.60 0.87
C LYS A 33 17.67 -11.03 1.29
N GLU A 34 16.44 -11.29 1.72
CA GLU A 34 15.98 -12.59 2.21
C GLU A 34 15.33 -13.44 1.11
N CYS A 35 14.98 -12.81 -0.02
CA CYS A 35 14.26 -13.43 -1.15
C CYS A 35 15.10 -13.43 -2.44
N PRO A 36 16.21 -14.20 -2.50
CA PRO A 36 17.06 -14.24 -3.70
C PRO A 36 16.28 -14.74 -4.91
N GLY A 37 16.37 -14.00 -6.02
CA GLY A 37 15.69 -14.32 -7.28
C GLY A 37 14.27 -13.76 -7.40
N VAL A 38 13.71 -13.14 -6.35
CA VAL A 38 12.43 -12.44 -6.45
C VAL A 38 12.69 -10.98 -6.85
N PRO A 39 12.08 -10.47 -7.94
CA PRO A 39 12.27 -9.08 -8.35
C PRO A 39 11.76 -8.09 -7.29
N LEU A 40 12.52 -7.03 -7.03
CA LEU A 40 12.17 -5.99 -6.04
C LEU A 40 10.77 -5.40 -6.27
N GLY A 41 10.37 -5.23 -7.53
CA GLY A 41 9.02 -4.77 -7.88
C GLY A 41 7.90 -5.71 -7.44
N VAL A 42 8.13 -7.03 -7.41
CA VAL A 42 7.16 -8.03 -6.91
C VAL A 42 7.03 -7.93 -5.39
N ILE A 43 8.16 -7.76 -4.70
CA ILE A 43 8.21 -7.58 -3.24
C ILE A 43 7.51 -6.27 -2.84
N ARG A 44 7.87 -5.15 -3.50
CA ARG A 44 7.20 -3.85 -3.33
C ARG A 44 5.69 -3.97 -3.55
N ASN A 45 5.30 -4.67 -4.61
CA ASN A 45 3.91 -4.90 -4.94
C ASN A 45 3.19 -5.78 -3.91
N SER A 46 3.85 -6.77 -3.31
CA SER A 46 3.29 -7.55 -2.19
C SER A 46 3.03 -6.68 -0.96
N ILE A 47 3.96 -5.77 -0.64
CA ILE A 47 3.84 -4.83 0.48
C ILE A 47 2.73 -3.80 0.22
N ALA A 48 2.67 -3.25 -0.99
CA ALA A 48 1.73 -2.20 -1.37
C ALA A 48 0.32 -2.71 -1.75
N ARG A 49 0.20 -3.93 -2.29
CA ARG A 49 -1.09 -4.59 -2.56
C ARG A 49 -1.70 -5.27 -1.33
N ALA A 50 -1.14 -5.08 -0.15
CA ALA A 50 -1.92 -5.23 1.08
C ALA A 50 -2.99 -4.11 1.11
N GLY A 51 -3.99 -4.23 0.23
CA GLY A 51 -4.97 -3.21 -0.08
C GLY A 51 -6.00 -3.02 1.03
N CYS A 52 -6.83 -1.99 0.86
CA CYS A 52 -7.88 -1.66 1.80
C CYS A 52 -8.91 -2.80 1.87
N GLN A 53 -9.12 -3.27 3.10
CA GLN A 53 -9.95 -4.39 3.49
C GLN A 53 -11.38 -4.34 2.92
N CYS A 54 -11.90 -3.14 2.63
CA CYS A 54 -13.22 -2.96 2.04
C CYS A 54 -13.34 -3.61 0.65
N SER A 55 -12.29 -3.56 -0.17
CA SER A 55 -12.31 -4.18 -1.51
C SER A 55 -12.28 -5.69 -1.41
N THR A 56 -11.37 -6.21 -0.57
CA THR A 56 -11.23 -7.65 -0.33
C THR A 56 -12.51 -8.27 0.23
N TYR A 57 -13.21 -7.56 1.12
CA TYR A 57 -14.49 -7.99 1.70
C TYR A 57 -15.58 -8.17 0.63
N LEU A 58 -15.77 -7.18 -0.23
CA LEU A 58 -16.82 -7.23 -1.26
C LEU A 58 -16.58 -8.38 -2.25
N GLU A 59 -15.31 -8.61 -2.62
CA GLU A 59 -14.93 -9.70 -3.52
C GLU A 59 -15.19 -11.08 -2.93
N LEU A 60 -14.92 -11.28 -1.63
CA LEU A 60 -15.19 -12.54 -0.96
C LEU A 60 -16.70 -12.77 -0.80
N LYS A 61 -17.44 -11.71 -0.49
CA LYS A 61 -18.88 -11.81 -0.29
C LYS A 61 -19.63 -12.22 -1.55
N ALA A 62 -19.23 -11.69 -2.70
CA ALA A 62 -19.80 -12.06 -3.99
C ALA A 62 -19.50 -13.53 -4.36
N LYS A 63 -18.31 -14.05 -4.02
CA LYS A 63 -17.95 -15.45 -4.25
C LYS A 63 -18.79 -16.40 -3.41
N ASP A 64 -18.97 -16.09 -2.12
CA ASP A 64 -19.81 -16.85 -1.19
C ASP A 64 -21.27 -16.96 -1.66
N GLU A 65 -21.78 -15.92 -2.31
CA GLU A 65 -23.15 -15.87 -2.80
C GLU A 65 -23.35 -16.72 -4.07
N LEU A 66 -22.34 -16.76 -4.93
CA LEU A 66 -22.33 -17.63 -6.11
C LEU A 66 -22.24 -19.11 -5.73
N GLU A 67 -21.41 -19.46 -4.74
CA GLU A 67 -21.25 -20.83 -4.28
C GLU A 67 -22.49 -21.36 -3.54
N ARG A 68 -23.29 -20.49 -2.91
CA ARG A 68 -24.58 -20.86 -2.29
C ARG A 68 -25.72 -21.04 -3.30
N GLN A 69 -25.56 -20.55 -4.53
CA GLN A 69 -26.55 -20.65 -5.60
C GLN A 69 -26.28 -21.81 -6.57
N ALA A 70 -25.15 -22.51 -6.39
CA ALA A 70 -24.78 -23.72 -7.11
C ALA A 70 -25.15 -24.98 -6.31
#